data_AF-X0VT40-F1
#
_entry.id   AF-X0VT40-F1
#
_cell.length_a   1.000
_cell.length_b   1.000
_cell.length_c   1.000
_cell.angle_alpha   90.00
_cell.angle_beta   90.00
_cell.angle_gamma   90.00
#
_symmetry.space_group_name_H-M   'P 1'
#
loop_
_entity.id
_entity.type
_entity.pdbx_description
1 polymer ?
#
loop_
_entity_poly.entity_id
_entity_poly.type
_entity_poly.pdbx_seq_one_letter_code
_entity_poly.pdbx_strand_id
1 'polypeptide(L)'
;MPAPAPEKSEFDVVKDAVAAYLADKAGNMKASDLHMKIAEGDAPYIVSLRTAEDYAAGHIPDAVNIKFSELSTLPTGEEILVYCYTGQSASFAAALLGVMDYDVQNLLHGMGSWSTDPDVYVKRFNPDTHQGDFKIETAANAAGSYSFPELENTTSTNTAEIVKAAVATVSPKYITNADLKMKIAEDEDMTILSVRSAEHYAAGHIPGAINIGLGSLADGLDKLNPDA
;
A
#
# COMPACT_ATOMS: atom_id res chain seq x y z
N MET A 1 -15.79 -15.49 -39.45
CA MET A 1 -14.75 -15.11 -38.48
C MET A 1 -15.48 -14.65 -37.23
N PRO A 2 -15.19 -15.19 -36.03
CA PRO A 2 -15.71 -14.58 -34.82
C PRO A 2 -15.21 -13.14 -34.75
N ALA A 3 -16.07 -12.21 -34.35
CA ALA A 3 -15.68 -10.83 -34.09
C ALA A 3 -14.53 -10.82 -33.06
N PRO A 4 -13.50 -9.96 -33.21
CA PRO A 4 -12.53 -9.79 -32.14
C PRO A 4 -13.28 -9.47 -30.85
N ALA A 5 -12.91 -10.15 -29.76
CA ALA A 5 -13.48 -9.86 -28.45
C ALA A 5 -13.30 -8.36 -28.15
N PRO A 6 -14.28 -7.68 -27.53
CA PRO A 6 -14.11 -6.28 -27.16
C PRO A 6 -12.85 -6.18 -26.29
N GLU A 7 -11.90 -5.33 -26.70
CA GLU A 7 -10.73 -5.02 -25.89
C GLU A 7 -11.23 -4.43 -24.56
N LYS A 8 -10.83 -5.04 -23.44
CA LYS A 8 -11.13 -4.51 -22.11
C LYS A 8 -10.44 -3.15 -21.98
N SER A 9 -11.08 -2.19 -21.31
CA SER A 9 -10.45 -0.91 -21.00
C SER A 9 -9.21 -1.12 -20.11
N GLU A 10 -8.25 -0.18 -20.14
CA GLU A 10 -7.11 -0.23 -19.21
C GLU A 10 -7.59 -0.29 -17.75
N PHE A 11 -8.63 0.47 -17.41
CA PHE A 11 -9.21 0.49 -16.08
C PHE A 11 -9.70 -0.90 -15.66
N ASP A 12 -10.44 -1.60 -16.53
CA ASP A 12 -10.94 -2.95 -16.23
C ASP A 12 -9.79 -3.96 -16.06
N VAL A 13 -8.73 -3.85 -16.87
CA VAL A 13 -7.54 -4.70 -16.73
C VAL A 13 -6.86 -4.47 -15.38
N VAL A 14 -6.66 -3.22 -14.99
CA VAL A 14 -6.03 -2.87 -13.70
C VAL A 14 -6.94 -3.28 -12.53
N LYS A 15 -8.24 -3.03 -12.64
CA LYS A 15 -9.24 -3.43 -11.64
C LYS A 15 -9.25 -4.95 -11.42
N ASP A 16 -9.23 -5.74 -12.49
CA ASP A 16 -9.17 -7.20 -12.42
C ASP A 16 -7.88 -7.67 -11.73
N ALA A 17 -6.73 -7.06 -12.04
CA ALA A 17 -5.45 -7.38 -11.41
C ALA A 17 -5.44 -7.03 -9.90
N VAL A 18 -5.98 -5.87 -9.52
CA VAL A 18 -6.14 -5.48 -8.12
C VAL A 18 -7.10 -6.40 -7.39
N ALA A 19 -8.20 -6.81 -8.02
CA ALA A 19 -9.16 -7.75 -7.43
C ALA A 19 -8.51 -9.12 -7.17
N ALA A 20 -7.71 -9.61 -8.12
CA ALA A 20 -6.93 -10.85 -7.95
C ALA A 20 -5.93 -10.72 -6.78
N TYR A 21 -5.19 -9.62 -6.70
CA TYR A 21 -4.29 -9.35 -5.58
C TYR A 21 -5.03 -9.27 -4.24
N LEU A 22 -6.20 -8.63 -4.17
CA LEU A 22 -6.95 -8.54 -2.91
C LEU A 22 -7.45 -9.90 -2.41
N ALA A 23 -7.69 -10.85 -3.32
CA ALA A 23 -8.06 -12.22 -2.98
C ALA A 23 -6.89 -13.02 -2.37
N ASP A 24 -5.66 -12.75 -2.81
CA ASP A 24 -4.43 -13.38 -2.31
C ASP A 24 -3.33 -12.34 -2.03
N LYS A 25 -3.61 -11.44 -1.08
CA LYS A 25 -2.74 -10.27 -0.81
C LYS A 25 -1.42 -10.68 -0.17
N ALA A 26 -0.40 -9.87 -0.44
CA ALA A 26 0.92 -9.98 0.17
C ALA A 26 0.83 -10.10 1.70
N GLY A 27 1.58 -11.08 2.23
CA GLY A 27 1.65 -11.36 3.65
C GLY A 27 2.55 -10.39 4.42
N ASN A 28 2.54 -10.53 5.75
CA ASN A 28 3.53 -9.90 6.61
C ASN A 28 4.41 -10.97 7.26
N MET A 29 5.74 -10.85 7.11
CA MET A 29 6.70 -11.71 7.79
C MET A 29 7.12 -11.05 9.11
N LYS A 30 7.23 -11.83 10.19
CA LYS A 30 7.76 -11.31 11.46
C LYS A 30 9.29 -11.25 11.40
N ALA A 31 9.87 -10.31 12.15
CA ALA A 31 11.33 -10.22 12.30
C ALA A 31 11.95 -11.52 12.84
N SER A 32 11.27 -12.23 13.74
CA SER A 32 11.72 -13.54 14.24
C SER A 32 11.84 -14.59 13.13
N ASP A 33 10.86 -14.61 12.24
CA ASP A 33 10.76 -15.63 11.18
C ASP A 33 11.80 -15.34 10.10
N LEU A 34 11.98 -14.06 9.74
CA LEU A 34 13.08 -13.63 8.87
C LEU A 34 14.45 -13.98 9.46
N HIS A 35 14.63 -13.73 10.76
CA HIS A 35 15.90 -14.04 11.43
C HIS A 35 16.22 -15.53 11.37
N MET A 36 15.21 -16.40 11.54
CA MET A 36 15.37 -17.84 11.38
C MET A 36 15.73 -18.21 9.93
N LYS A 37 15.00 -17.69 8.95
CA LYS A 37 15.29 -17.93 7.52
C LYS A 37 16.72 -17.54 7.14
N ILE A 38 17.21 -16.41 7.64
CA ILE A 38 18.61 -15.98 7.44
C ILE A 38 19.59 -16.97 8.08
N ALA A 39 19.33 -17.43 9.31
CA ALA A 39 20.21 -18.38 9.99
C ALA A 39 20.24 -19.77 9.32
N GLU A 40 19.15 -20.17 8.66
CA GLU A 40 19.01 -21.44 7.94
C GLU A 40 19.56 -21.38 6.50
N GLY A 41 19.91 -20.19 6.00
CA GLY A 41 20.36 -19.99 4.62
C GLY A 41 19.22 -20.02 3.59
N ASP A 42 17.99 -19.79 4.04
CA ASP A 42 16.75 -19.74 3.24
C ASP A 42 16.16 -18.31 3.25
N ALA A 43 17.04 -17.30 3.26
CA ALA A 43 16.63 -15.90 3.27
C ALA A 43 15.96 -15.54 1.92
N PRO A 44 14.83 -14.80 1.95
CA PRO A 44 14.27 -14.21 0.74
C PRO A 44 15.20 -13.12 0.18
N TYR A 45 14.87 -12.58 -0.98
CA TYR A 45 15.51 -11.37 -1.49
C TYR A 45 15.07 -10.15 -0.65
N ILE A 46 15.93 -9.69 0.26
CA ILE A 46 15.58 -8.65 1.24
C ILE A 46 15.84 -7.26 0.63
N VAL A 47 14.83 -6.39 0.69
CA VAL A 47 14.85 -5.06 0.07
C VAL A 47 14.53 -3.98 1.08
N SER A 48 15.43 -3.02 1.23
CA SER A 48 15.23 -1.81 2.03
C SER A 48 14.80 -0.64 1.15
N LEU A 49 13.65 -0.04 1.49
CA LEU A 49 13.13 1.20 0.90
C LEU A 49 13.49 2.45 1.72
N ARG A 50 14.39 2.32 2.70
CA ARG A 50 14.91 3.46 3.46
C ARG A 50 15.85 4.30 2.61
N THR A 51 16.18 5.49 3.07
CA THR A 51 17.24 6.30 2.45
C THR A 51 18.57 5.54 2.48
N ALA A 52 19.47 5.87 1.54
CA ALA A 52 20.81 5.29 1.50
C ALA A 52 21.62 5.59 2.78
N GLU A 53 21.38 6.75 3.40
CA GLU A 53 22.00 7.16 4.66
C GLU A 53 21.55 6.26 5.82
N ASP A 54 20.24 6.08 6.01
CA ASP A 54 19.71 5.24 7.08
C ASP A 54 20.04 3.75 6.86
N TYR A 55 20.10 3.32 5.60
CA TYR A 55 20.58 1.98 5.25
C TYR A 55 22.06 1.80 5.63
N ALA A 56 22.92 2.78 5.33
CA ALA A 56 24.34 2.74 5.67
C ALA A 56 24.60 2.81 7.18
N ALA A 57 23.75 3.50 7.95
CA ALA A 57 23.81 3.53 9.42
C ALA A 57 23.59 2.14 10.04
N GLY A 58 22.83 1.27 9.37
CA GLY A 58 22.65 -0.13 9.75
C GLY A 58 21.45 -0.73 9.02
N HIS A 59 21.58 -1.94 8.51
CA HIS A 59 20.54 -2.64 7.76
C HIS A 59 20.50 -4.13 8.11
N ILE A 60 19.40 -4.79 7.72
CA ILE A 60 19.26 -6.25 7.81
C ILE A 60 20.35 -6.90 6.94
N PRO A 61 21.06 -7.94 7.42
CA PRO A 61 22.09 -8.64 6.63
C PRO A 61 21.58 -9.03 5.24
N ASP A 62 22.46 -8.90 4.25
CA ASP A 62 22.23 -9.23 2.84
C ASP A 62 21.10 -8.44 2.14
N ALA A 63 20.49 -7.47 2.82
CA ALA A 63 19.48 -6.61 2.21
C ALA A 63 20.09 -5.70 1.14
N VAL A 64 19.38 -5.47 0.04
CA VAL A 64 19.71 -4.43 -0.94
C VAL A 64 18.94 -3.14 -0.67
N ASN A 65 19.50 -1.98 -1.02
CA ASN A 65 18.79 -0.70 -0.94
C ASN A 65 18.38 -0.21 -2.32
N ILE A 66 17.08 0.00 -2.52
CA ILE A 66 16.53 0.58 -3.74
C ILE A 66 15.56 1.71 -3.40
N LYS A 67 15.33 2.60 -4.35
CA LYS A 67 14.26 3.61 -4.23
C LYS A 67 12.91 3.00 -4.56
N PHE A 68 11.84 3.61 -4.04
CA PHE A 68 10.47 3.21 -4.38
C PHE A 68 10.20 3.27 -5.90
N SER A 69 10.80 4.22 -6.61
CA SER A 69 10.68 4.33 -8.08
C SER A 69 11.38 3.21 -8.86
N GLU A 70 12.18 2.38 -8.19
CA GLU A 70 12.99 1.33 -8.79
C GLU A 70 12.42 -0.08 -8.52
N LEU A 71 11.20 -0.20 -7.97
CA LEU A 71 10.58 -1.49 -7.67
C LEU A 71 10.50 -2.43 -8.88
N SER A 72 10.41 -1.88 -10.09
CA SER A 72 10.36 -2.65 -11.34
C SER A 72 11.69 -3.31 -11.74
N THR A 73 12.79 -3.03 -11.02
CA THR A 73 14.10 -3.65 -11.27
C THR A 73 14.34 -4.90 -10.41
N LEU A 74 13.40 -5.27 -9.54
CA LEU A 74 13.51 -6.43 -8.67
C LEU A 74 13.46 -7.75 -9.46
N PRO A 75 14.11 -8.82 -8.95
CA PRO A 75 14.08 -10.12 -9.60
C PRO A 75 12.67 -10.73 -9.58
N THR A 76 12.25 -11.33 -10.69
CA THR A 76 11.00 -12.08 -10.78
C THR A 76 11.24 -13.55 -10.43
N GLY A 77 10.31 -14.20 -9.73
CA GLY A 77 10.36 -15.64 -9.42
C GLY A 77 11.16 -16.00 -8.17
N GLU A 78 11.59 -15.00 -7.39
CA GLU A 78 12.18 -15.17 -6.06
C GLU A 78 11.18 -14.68 -5.00
N GLU A 79 11.23 -15.27 -3.80
CA GLU A 79 10.52 -14.73 -2.62
C GLU A 79 11.19 -13.40 -2.24
N ILE A 80 10.42 -12.31 -2.21
CA ILE A 80 10.91 -10.97 -1.88
C ILE A 80 10.38 -10.55 -0.52
N LEU A 81 11.27 -10.01 0.32
CA LEU A 81 10.86 -9.30 1.53
C LEU A 81 11.19 -7.81 1.40
N VAL A 82 10.16 -6.96 1.41
CA VAL A 82 10.35 -5.50 1.43
C VAL A 82 10.19 -4.93 2.84
N TYR A 83 11.04 -3.96 3.22
CA TYR A 83 10.90 -3.22 4.46
C TYR A 83 11.24 -1.74 4.34
N CYS A 84 10.64 -0.92 5.20
CA CYS A 84 10.98 0.48 5.41
C CYS A 84 11.11 0.75 6.92
N TYR A 85 10.99 1.99 7.37
CA TYR A 85 11.10 2.33 8.80
C TYR A 85 10.03 1.64 9.66
N THR A 86 8.77 1.72 9.26
CA THR A 86 7.60 1.28 10.06
C THR A 86 6.73 0.23 9.37
N GLY A 87 7.11 -0.18 8.15
CA GLY A 87 6.34 -1.12 7.33
C GLY A 87 5.23 -0.49 6.48
N GLN A 88 4.98 0.83 6.58
CA GLN A 88 3.91 1.50 5.82
C GLN A 88 4.21 1.58 4.32
N SER A 89 5.32 2.23 3.93
CA SER A 89 5.74 2.31 2.53
C SER A 89 6.06 0.94 1.92
N ALA A 90 6.56 0.02 2.74
CA ALA A 90 6.85 -1.34 2.34
C ALA A 90 5.56 -2.16 2.10
N SER A 91 4.51 -1.98 2.91
CA SER A 91 3.18 -2.57 2.62
C SER A 91 2.60 -2.05 1.31
N PHE A 92 2.81 -0.77 1.01
CA PHE A 92 2.39 -0.17 -0.26
C PHE A 92 3.20 -0.74 -1.45
N ALA A 93 4.52 -0.87 -1.31
CA ALA A 93 5.37 -1.52 -2.31
C ALA A 93 4.99 -2.99 -2.54
N ALA A 94 4.71 -3.74 -1.47
CA ALA A 94 4.28 -5.13 -1.55
C ALA A 94 2.95 -5.27 -2.31
N ALA A 95 2.04 -4.30 -2.17
CA ALA A 95 0.82 -4.29 -2.97
C ALA A 95 1.09 -4.06 -4.46
N LEU A 96 1.94 -3.09 -4.81
CA LEU A 96 2.30 -2.83 -6.21
C LEU A 96 3.02 -4.03 -6.84
N LEU A 97 3.95 -4.64 -6.12
CA LEU A 97 4.67 -5.83 -6.55
C LEU A 97 3.74 -7.04 -6.69
N GLY A 98 2.87 -7.28 -5.72
CA GLY A 98 1.89 -8.38 -5.77
C GLY A 98 0.88 -8.23 -6.91
N VAL A 99 0.45 -7.01 -7.23
CA VAL A 99 -0.37 -6.73 -8.43
C VAL A 99 0.37 -7.06 -9.73
N MET A 100 1.70 -6.98 -9.73
CA MET A 100 2.58 -7.41 -10.82
C MET A 100 3.01 -8.89 -10.70
N ASP A 101 2.34 -9.69 -9.85
CA ASP A 101 2.57 -11.14 -9.68
C ASP A 101 3.93 -11.52 -9.06
N TYR A 102 4.55 -10.61 -8.30
CA TYR A 102 5.72 -10.95 -7.49
C TYR A 102 5.31 -11.68 -6.21
N ASP A 103 6.06 -12.73 -5.84
CA ASP A 103 5.98 -13.33 -4.51
C ASP A 103 6.64 -12.40 -3.50
N VAL A 104 5.84 -11.62 -2.78
CA VAL A 104 6.33 -10.55 -1.92
C VAL A 104 5.66 -10.55 -0.55
N GLN A 105 6.46 -10.27 0.47
CA GLN A 105 6.01 -10.04 1.83
C GLN A 105 6.56 -8.72 2.36
N ASN A 106 5.77 -8.08 3.23
CA ASN A 106 6.22 -6.92 4.00
C ASN A 106 6.82 -7.37 5.34
N LEU A 107 7.91 -6.75 5.79
CA LEU A 107 8.39 -6.94 7.15
C LEU A 107 7.43 -6.26 8.15
N LEU A 108 6.82 -7.05 9.03
CA LEU A 108 5.87 -6.56 10.02
C LEU A 108 6.53 -5.52 10.93
N HIS A 109 5.96 -4.31 10.96
CA HIS A 109 6.47 -3.12 11.66
C HIS A 109 7.81 -2.54 11.14
N GLY A 110 8.30 -3.01 9.99
CA GLY A 110 9.51 -2.50 9.35
C GLY A 110 10.78 -2.65 10.20
N MET A 111 11.74 -1.73 10.01
CA MET A 111 13.01 -1.76 10.75
C MET A 111 12.82 -1.64 12.27
N GLY A 112 11.71 -1.06 12.72
CA GLY A 112 11.38 -0.95 14.14
C GLY A 112 11.07 -2.28 14.85
N SER A 113 10.78 -3.37 14.12
CA SER A 113 10.73 -4.72 14.72
C SER A 113 12.08 -5.44 14.70
N TRP A 114 13.01 -4.99 13.87
CA TRP A 114 14.32 -5.63 13.69
C TRP A 114 15.37 -5.10 14.66
N SER A 115 15.37 -3.79 14.92
CA SER A 115 16.35 -3.14 15.80
C SER A 115 15.68 -2.17 16.76
N THR A 116 16.25 -2.06 17.97
CA THR A 116 15.91 -1.05 18.97
C THR A 116 16.95 0.08 19.03
N ASP A 117 17.96 0.04 18.16
CA ASP A 117 18.99 1.08 18.07
C ASP A 117 18.39 2.35 17.46
N PRO A 118 18.32 3.47 18.21
CA PRO A 118 17.70 4.70 17.76
C PRO A 118 18.40 5.33 16.54
N ASP A 119 19.68 5.02 16.32
CA ASP A 119 20.45 5.49 15.16
C ASP A 119 20.14 4.68 13.89
N VAL A 120 19.44 3.54 14.02
CA VAL A 120 19.13 2.62 12.92
C VAL A 120 17.65 2.63 12.53
N TYR A 121 16.72 2.45 13.48
CA TYR A 121 15.30 2.25 13.12
C TYR A 121 14.47 3.54 13.02
N VAL A 122 14.97 4.64 13.58
CA VAL A 122 14.34 5.98 13.63
C VAL A 122 12.87 5.95 14.10
N LYS A 123 12.62 6.37 15.35
CA LYS A 123 11.26 6.47 15.90
C LYS A 123 10.44 7.53 15.14
N ARG A 124 9.45 7.09 14.33
CA ARG A 124 8.61 7.99 13.52
C ARG A 124 7.32 8.45 14.23
N PHE A 125 6.75 7.63 15.11
CA PHE A 125 5.56 7.98 15.90
C PHE A 125 5.93 8.20 17.37
N ASN A 126 5.50 9.32 17.94
CA ASN A 126 5.71 9.64 19.34
C ASN A 126 4.39 10.07 20.00
N PRO A 127 3.79 9.23 20.87
CA PRO A 127 2.50 9.55 21.49
C PRO A 127 2.55 10.81 22.36
N ASP A 128 3.70 11.10 23.00
CA ASP A 128 3.86 12.22 23.93
C ASP A 128 3.82 13.59 23.24
N THR A 129 4.15 13.63 21.94
CA THR A 129 4.20 14.87 21.15
C THR A 129 3.14 14.91 20.05
N HIS A 130 2.36 13.84 19.86
CA HIS A 130 1.32 13.84 18.85
C HIS A 130 0.12 14.67 19.34
N GLN A 131 -0.48 15.43 18.44
CA GLN A 131 -1.79 16.02 18.68
C GLN A 131 -2.82 14.90 18.55
N GLY A 132 -3.32 14.39 19.69
CA GLY A 132 -4.30 13.29 19.75
C GLY A 132 -5.74 13.76 19.95
N ASP A 133 -6.63 12.79 20.18
CA ASP A 133 -8.02 12.99 20.63
C ASP A 133 -8.89 13.87 19.72
N PHE A 134 -8.72 13.74 18.40
CA PHE A 134 -9.63 14.37 17.44
C PHE A 134 -11.02 13.74 17.49
N LYS A 135 -12.02 14.53 17.07
CA LYS A 135 -13.42 14.09 17.01
C LYS A 135 -13.54 12.80 16.20
N ILE A 136 -14.35 11.87 16.69
CA ILE A 136 -14.75 10.65 15.98
C ILE A 136 -16.26 10.68 15.69
N GLU A 137 -16.66 9.93 14.67
CA GLU A 137 -18.05 9.60 14.37
C GLU A 137 -18.31 8.11 14.59
N THR A 138 -19.56 7.77 14.88
CA THR A 138 -20.02 6.38 15.03
C THR A 138 -21.20 6.07 14.11
N ALA A 139 -21.90 7.11 13.62
CA ALA A 139 -22.95 6.98 12.63
C ALA A 139 -22.32 6.77 11.25
N ALA A 140 -22.84 5.82 10.47
CA ALA A 140 -22.30 5.54 9.14
C ALA A 140 -22.56 6.68 8.16
N ASN A 141 -21.53 7.07 7.42
CA ASN A 141 -21.63 8.04 6.34
C ASN A 141 -22.04 7.37 5.03
N ALA A 142 -22.88 8.04 4.24
CA ALA A 142 -23.34 7.55 2.95
C ALA A 142 -22.25 7.73 1.89
N ALA A 143 -22.08 6.72 1.04
CA ALA A 143 -21.24 6.82 -0.14
C ALA A 143 -22.04 7.32 -1.35
N GLY A 144 -21.38 8.04 -2.24
CA GLY A 144 -21.93 8.41 -3.54
C GLY A 144 -21.92 7.25 -4.54
N SER A 145 -22.24 7.57 -5.80
CA SER A 145 -22.07 6.67 -6.94
C SER A 145 -21.51 7.49 -8.10
N TYR A 146 -20.39 7.04 -8.66
CA TYR A 146 -19.57 7.76 -9.62
C TYR A 146 -19.18 6.83 -10.77
N SER A 147 -18.92 7.42 -11.93
CA SER A 147 -18.27 6.70 -13.03
C SER A 147 -16.80 6.42 -12.69
N PHE A 148 -16.28 5.32 -13.21
CA PHE A 148 -14.85 5.03 -13.11
C PHE A 148 -14.02 6.05 -13.90
N PRO A 149 -12.80 6.36 -13.44
CA PRO A 149 -11.87 7.19 -14.20
C PRO A 149 -11.41 6.47 -15.47
N GLU A 150 -11.09 7.25 -16.50
CA GLU A 150 -10.42 6.74 -17.70
C GLU A 150 -8.92 6.60 -17.43
N LEU A 151 -8.35 5.46 -17.82
CA LEU A 151 -6.90 5.21 -17.77
C LEU A 151 -6.36 5.17 -19.20
N GLU A 152 -5.33 5.98 -19.45
CA GLU A 152 -4.59 6.03 -20.72
C GLU A 152 -3.07 6.04 -20.43
N ASN A 153 -2.60 5.03 -19.67
CA ASN A 153 -1.20 4.95 -19.27
C ASN A 153 -0.31 4.39 -20.40
N THR A 154 -0.88 3.65 -21.35
CA THR A 154 -0.12 2.98 -22.42
C THR A 154 -0.92 2.84 -23.71
N THR A 155 -0.24 2.49 -24.80
CA THR A 155 -0.89 2.07 -26.06
C THR A 155 -0.86 0.55 -26.23
N SER A 156 -0.37 -0.18 -25.22
CA SER A 156 -0.25 -1.63 -25.24
C SER A 156 -1.60 -2.29 -25.00
N THR A 157 -1.86 -3.39 -25.69
CA THR A 157 -3.02 -4.27 -25.45
C THR A 157 -2.66 -5.48 -24.57
N ASN A 158 -1.40 -5.61 -24.17
CA ASN A 158 -0.94 -6.67 -23.27
C ASN A 158 -1.30 -6.33 -21.82
N THR A 159 -1.99 -7.24 -21.13
CA THR A 159 -2.47 -7.02 -19.76
C THR A 159 -1.36 -6.75 -18.76
N ALA A 160 -0.22 -7.46 -18.85
CA ALA A 160 0.90 -7.26 -17.95
C ALA A 160 1.56 -5.90 -18.16
N GLU A 161 1.69 -5.44 -19.40
CA GLU A 161 2.23 -4.12 -19.71
C GLU A 161 1.28 -2.98 -19.28
N ILE A 162 -0.04 -3.16 -19.40
CA ILE A 162 -1.04 -2.22 -18.88
C ILE A 162 -0.92 -2.09 -17.36
N VAL A 163 -0.91 -3.21 -16.64
CA VAL A 163 -0.77 -3.23 -15.18
C VAL A 163 0.55 -2.58 -14.76
N LYS A 164 1.65 -2.91 -15.43
CA LYS A 164 2.97 -2.32 -15.15
C LYS A 164 3.00 -0.81 -15.40
N ALA A 165 2.38 -0.35 -16.49
CA ALA A 165 2.27 1.08 -16.78
C ALA A 165 1.46 1.81 -15.72
N ALA A 166 0.33 1.24 -15.29
CA ALA A 166 -0.49 1.81 -14.21
C ALA A 166 0.26 1.85 -12.87
N VAL A 167 0.96 0.77 -12.49
CA VAL A 167 1.77 0.72 -11.27
C VAL A 167 2.88 1.78 -11.28
N ALA A 168 3.48 2.05 -12.45
CA ALA A 168 4.55 3.04 -12.59
C ALA A 168 4.09 4.49 -12.33
N THR A 169 2.80 4.80 -12.43
CA THR A 169 2.26 6.15 -12.14
C THR A 169 1.97 6.36 -10.66
N VAL A 170 2.00 5.28 -9.86
CA VAL A 170 1.57 5.27 -8.47
C VAL A 170 2.76 5.47 -7.53
N SER A 171 2.61 6.41 -6.58
CA SER A 171 3.58 6.65 -5.52
C SER A 171 2.86 6.82 -4.17
N PRO A 172 3.49 6.41 -3.05
CA PRO A 172 2.88 6.56 -1.75
C PRO A 172 2.76 8.04 -1.39
N LYS A 173 1.55 8.46 -1.03
CA LYS A 173 1.26 9.79 -0.49
C LYS A 173 0.85 9.64 0.98
N TYR A 174 1.38 10.51 1.83
CA TYR A 174 1.09 10.52 3.26
C TYR A 174 0.53 11.87 3.66
N ILE A 175 -0.43 11.85 4.58
CA ILE A 175 -0.99 13.04 5.23
C ILE A 175 -0.82 12.89 6.73
N THR A 176 -0.46 13.98 7.43
CA THR A 176 -0.42 13.96 8.89
C THR A 176 -1.82 14.13 9.47
N ASN A 177 -2.00 13.76 10.73
CA ASN A 177 -3.27 13.98 11.42
C ASN A 177 -3.64 15.47 11.55
N ALA A 178 -2.63 16.34 11.71
CA ALA A 178 -2.80 17.79 11.78
C ALA A 178 -3.27 18.36 10.43
N ASP A 179 -2.64 17.94 9.33
CA ASP A 179 -3.02 18.39 7.98
C ASP A 179 -4.41 17.88 7.63
N LEU A 180 -4.72 16.61 7.92
CA LEU A 180 -6.06 16.04 7.71
C LEU A 180 -7.14 16.83 8.47
N LYS A 181 -6.86 17.20 9.72
CA LYS A 181 -7.78 18.03 10.51
C LYS A 181 -8.01 19.39 9.86
N MET A 182 -6.96 20.03 9.33
CA MET A 182 -7.09 21.31 8.64
C MET A 182 -7.99 21.16 7.40
N LYS A 183 -7.75 20.14 6.57
CA LYS A 183 -8.58 19.86 5.39
C LYS A 183 -10.06 19.68 5.73
N ILE A 184 -10.36 18.91 6.78
CA ILE A 184 -11.73 18.70 7.27
C ILE A 184 -12.34 20.02 7.79
N ALA A 185 -11.55 20.85 8.48
CA ALA A 185 -12.02 22.12 9.03
C ALA A 185 -12.27 23.18 7.95
N GLU A 186 -11.55 23.10 6.83
CA GLU A 186 -11.68 23.98 5.67
C GLU A 186 -12.73 23.52 4.64
N ASP A 187 -13.38 22.38 4.89
CA ASP A 187 -14.36 21.76 3.98
C ASP A 187 -13.76 21.54 2.57
N GLU A 188 -12.46 21.19 2.53
CA GLU A 188 -11.80 20.80 1.29
C GLU A 188 -12.44 19.52 0.73
N ASP A 189 -12.67 19.49 -0.58
CA ASP A 189 -13.16 18.29 -1.26
C ASP A 189 -12.13 17.16 -1.09
N MET A 190 -12.56 16.07 -0.47
CA MET A 190 -11.74 14.88 -0.22
C MET A 190 -12.64 13.72 0.20
N THR A 191 -12.43 12.55 -0.41
CA THR A 191 -13.05 11.31 0.05
C THR A 191 -12.19 10.63 1.12
N ILE A 192 -12.71 10.47 2.34
CA ILE A 192 -12.05 9.69 3.39
C ILE A 192 -12.58 8.26 3.37
N LEU A 193 -11.71 7.29 3.09
CA LEU A 193 -12.06 5.89 3.00
C LEU A 193 -11.52 5.07 4.18
N SER A 194 -12.42 4.48 4.97
CA SER A 194 -12.08 3.45 5.95
C SER A 194 -12.14 2.07 5.30
N VAL A 195 -10.99 1.39 5.19
CA VAL A 195 -10.88 0.01 4.67
C VAL A 195 -11.02 -1.08 5.74
N ARG A 196 -11.32 -0.69 6.99
CA ARG A 196 -11.52 -1.60 8.13
C ARG A 196 -12.82 -2.40 8.00
N SER A 197 -12.98 -3.41 8.87
CA SER A 197 -14.27 -4.08 9.04
C SER A 197 -15.36 -3.09 9.46
N ALA A 198 -16.61 -3.41 9.09
CA ALA A 198 -17.77 -2.59 9.46
C ALA A 198 -17.90 -2.45 10.99
N GLU A 199 -17.54 -3.49 11.75
CA GLU A 199 -17.53 -3.46 13.22
C GLU A 199 -16.54 -2.42 13.77
N HIS A 200 -15.29 -2.43 13.30
CA HIS A 200 -14.28 -1.46 13.74
C HIS A 200 -14.59 -0.03 13.28
N TYR A 201 -15.25 0.12 12.13
CA TYR A 201 -15.74 1.41 11.67
C TYR A 201 -16.88 1.93 12.55
N ALA A 202 -17.86 1.10 12.88
CA ALA A 202 -19.00 1.46 13.73
C ALA A 202 -18.59 1.78 15.17
N ALA A 203 -17.52 1.14 15.69
CA ALA A 203 -16.95 1.46 16.99
C ALA A 203 -16.37 2.90 17.07
N GLY A 204 -16.06 3.50 15.92
CA GLY A 204 -15.52 4.85 15.82
C GLY A 204 -14.70 5.03 14.54
N HIS A 205 -14.91 6.13 13.83
CA HIS A 205 -14.21 6.47 12.60
C HIS A 205 -13.96 7.98 12.47
N ILE A 206 -13.10 8.34 11.52
CA ILE A 206 -12.78 9.73 11.18
C ILE A 206 -14.05 10.40 10.64
N PRO A 207 -14.37 11.64 11.05
CA PRO A 207 -15.54 12.36 10.56
C PRO A 207 -15.59 12.42 9.03
N GLY A 208 -16.77 12.17 8.46
CA GLY A 208 -16.98 12.13 7.00
C GLY A 208 -16.45 10.88 6.30
N ALA A 209 -15.79 9.96 7.01
CA ALA A 209 -15.27 8.74 6.39
C ALA A 209 -16.40 7.79 5.99
N ILE A 210 -16.34 7.24 4.78
CA ILE A 210 -17.16 6.12 4.33
C ILE A 210 -16.43 4.80 4.59
N ASN A 211 -17.17 3.68 4.66
CA ASN A 211 -16.59 2.35 4.85
C ASN A 211 -16.77 1.45 3.63
N ILE A 212 -15.65 1.02 3.07
CA ILE A 212 -15.59 -0.07 2.08
C ILE A 212 -14.48 -0.99 2.57
N GLY A 213 -14.86 -2.13 3.16
CA GLY A 213 -13.88 -3.07 3.70
C GLY A 213 -12.89 -3.52 2.62
N LEU A 214 -11.64 -3.76 3.01
CA LEU A 214 -10.57 -4.10 2.07
C LEU A 214 -10.93 -5.28 1.14
N GLY A 215 -11.63 -6.30 1.65
CA GLY A 215 -12.06 -7.46 0.86
C GLY A 215 -13.20 -7.18 -0.14
N SER A 216 -13.90 -6.05 -0.02
CA SER A 216 -14.95 -5.61 -0.94
C SER A 216 -14.54 -4.35 -1.72
N LEU A 217 -13.26 -3.96 -1.67
CA LEU A 217 -12.80 -2.69 -2.22
C LEU A 217 -12.93 -2.64 -3.74
N ALA A 218 -12.54 -3.73 -4.44
CA ALA A 218 -12.64 -3.82 -5.89
C ALA A 218 -14.08 -3.65 -6.40
N ASP A 219 -15.06 -4.17 -5.66
CA ASP A 219 -16.48 -4.06 -6.01
C ASP A 219 -17.09 -2.70 -5.66
N GLY A 220 -16.49 -1.98 -4.72
CA GLY A 220 -16.98 -0.70 -4.22
C GLY A 220 -16.29 0.54 -4.82
N LEU A 221 -15.48 0.40 -5.86
CA LEU A 221 -14.76 1.54 -6.45
C LEU A 221 -15.70 2.62 -7.02
N ASP A 222 -16.92 2.25 -7.40
CA ASP A 222 -17.95 3.17 -7.91
C ASP A 222 -18.45 4.15 -6.85
N LYS A 223 -18.12 3.91 -5.57
CA LYS A 223 -18.47 4.77 -4.44
C LYS A 223 -17.46 5.89 -4.19
N LEU A 224 -16.34 5.88 -4.91
CA LEU A 224 -15.26 6.84 -4.74
C LEU A 224 -15.37 7.93 -5.82
N ASN A 225 -15.33 9.19 -5.41
CA ASN A 225 -15.30 10.30 -6.35
C ASN A 225 -13.92 10.36 -7.03
N PRO A 226 -13.81 10.20 -8.36
CA PRO A 226 -12.53 10.29 -9.05
C PRO A 226 -11.96 11.73 -9.10
N ASP A 227 -12.81 12.74 -8.88
CA ASP A 227 -12.46 14.16 -9.01
C ASP A 227 -12.28 14.87 -7.64
N ALA A 228 -12.36 14.10 -6.54
CA ALA A 228 -12.16 14.61 -5.17
C ALA A 228 -10.67 14.74 -4.77
#